data_AF-A0A651HSG8-F1
#
_entry.id   AF-A0A651HSG8-F1
#
_cell.length_a   1.000
_cell.length_b   1.000
_cell.length_c   1.000
_cell.angle_alpha   90.00
_cell.angle_beta   90.00
_cell.angle_gamma   90.00
#
_symmetry.space_group_name_H-M   'P 1'
#
loop_
_entity.id
_entity.type
_entity.pdbx_description
1 polymer ?
#
loop_
_entity_poly.entity_id
_entity_poly.type
_entity_poly.pdbx_seq_one_letter_code
_entity_poly.pdbx_strand_id
1 'polypeptide(L)'
;MGTSFRSRALAVIRGGSLDAVAVLLAGQWAVTAWVGVPLPPEAMFFLAVGIWLGYTADRMADVERAPELVRRTARHAFHGRHRGPLLVLWVIAFVGSWPAAFVFLPGRAVALGAALTTAAALYVAWARRSPDGAGKTVATVLLLTASVVWWPLAAGPGMASGWWTDPGGWPAPGGWMAAAFFAVGATWNLRTLRRVRRGGGGGNGRRRGEPVGTPSGEGPEVERAALRADGLLLVALLLLGFAAP
;
A
#
# COMPACT_ATOMS: atom_id res chain seq x y z
N MET A 1 28.09 16.61 13.36
CA MET A 1 27.79 15.25 13.86
C MET A 1 27.27 14.40 12.72
N GLY A 2 28.00 13.36 12.30
CA GLY A 2 27.56 12.47 11.22
C GLY A 2 26.47 11.50 11.71
N THR A 3 25.39 11.36 10.94
CA THR A 3 24.36 10.36 11.22
C THR A 3 24.91 8.96 11.01
N SER A 4 24.70 8.06 11.99
CA SER A 4 25.17 6.68 11.89
C SER A 4 24.63 6.00 10.62
N PHE A 5 25.38 5.07 10.05
CA PHE A 5 24.95 4.31 8.87
C PHE A 5 23.54 3.70 9.04
N ARG A 6 23.27 3.12 10.22
CA ARG A 6 21.96 2.55 10.58
C ARG A 6 20.83 3.58 10.47
N SER A 7 21.04 4.80 10.96
CA SER A 7 20.02 5.85 10.88
C SER A 7 19.73 6.28 9.43
N ARG A 8 20.75 6.30 8.56
CA ARG A 8 20.59 6.59 7.13
C ARG A 8 19.83 5.49 6.40
N ALA A 9 20.18 4.23 6.65
CA ALA A 9 19.47 3.09 6.06
C ALA A 9 17.98 3.09 6.46
N LEU A 10 17.67 3.29 7.73
CA LEU A 10 16.28 3.38 8.21
C LEU A 10 15.53 4.56 7.59
N ALA A 11 16.20 5.70 7.39
CA ALA A 11 15.59 6.85 6.73
C ALA A 11 15.25 6.56 5.27
N VAL A 12 16.09 5.81 4.55
CA VAL A 12 15.81 5.39 3.16
C VAL A 12 14.66 4.37 3.12
N ILE A 13 14.68 3.36 3.98
CA ILE A 13 13.61 2.33 4.03
C ILE A 13 12.25 3.00 4.30
N ARG A 14 12.19 3.87 5.30
CA ARG A 14 10.95 4.56 5.69
C ARG A 14 10.55 5.61 4.67
N GLY A 15 11.49 6.44 4.25
CA GLY A 15 11.27 7.53 3.30
C GLY A 15 10.85 7.02 1.92
N GLY A 16 11.47 5.93 1.48
CA GLY A 16 11.19 5.25 0.20
C GLY A 16 9.98 4.30 0.24
N SER A 17 9.25 4.24 1.35
CA SER A 17 8.01 3.46 1.50
C SER A 17 8.18 1.94 1.39
N LEU A 18 9.37 1.42 1.70
CA LEU A 18 9.63 -0.02 1.64
C LEU A 18 8.94 -0.79 2.77
N ASP A 19 8.57 -0.10 3.84
CA ASP A 19 7.74 -0.66 4.92
C ASP A 19 6.32 -1.00 4.43
N ALA A 20 5.68 -0.12 3.65
CA ALA A 20 4.39 -0.40 3.03
C ALA A 20 4.47 -1.60 2.07
N VAL A 21 5.56 -1.70 1.29
CA VAL A 21 5.82 -2.86 0.43
C VAL A 21 5.90 -4.15 1.25
N ALA A 22 6.68 -4.14 2.34
CA ALA A 22 6.84 -5.32 3.19
C ALA A 22 5.50 -5.78 3.81
N VAL A 23 4.67 -4.85 4.29
CA VAL A 23 3.34 -5.17 4.84
C VAL A 23 2.46 -5.86 3.80
N LEU A 24 2.43 -5.36 2.57
CA LEU A 24 1.57 -5.91 1.52
C LEU A 24 2.10 -7.23 0.96
N LEU A 25 3.42 -7.42 0.89
CA LEU A 25 4.02 -8.72 0.57
C LEU A 25 3.69 -9.77 1.64
N ALA A 26 3.79 -9.41 2.93
CA ALA A 26 3.38 -10.30 4.01
C ALA A 26 1.88 -10.62 3.95
N GLY A 27 1.06 -9.63 3.57
CA GLY A 27 -0.36 -9.83 3.33
C GLY A 27 -0.65 -10.81 2.20
N GLN A 28 -0.02 -10.64 1.03
CA GLN A 28 -0.17 -11.58 -0.08
C GLN A 28 0.31 -12.97 0.31
N TRP A 29 1.48 -13.07 0.96
CA TRP A 29 2.02 -14.35 1.42
C TRP A 29 1.05 -15.07 2.36
N ALA A 30 0.51 -14.37 3.36
CA ALA A 30 -0.49 -14.93 4.26
C ALA A 30 -1.73 -15.42 3.51
N VAL A 31 -2.29 -14.60 2.60
CA VAL A 31 -3.45 -15.00 1.80
C VAL A 31 -3.13 -16.23 0.95
N THR A 32 -1.97 -16.27 0.28
CA THR A 32 -1.57 -17.41 -0.56
C THR A 32 -1.38 -18.68 0.26
N ALA A 33 -0.80 -18.58 1.46
CA ALA A 33 -0.64 -19.71 2.38
C ALA A 33 -2.00 -20.31 2.77
N TRP A 34 -2.95 -19.45 3.16
CA TRP A 34 -4.30 -19.89 3.55
C TRP A 34 -5.17 -20.41 2.41
N VAL A 35 -4.91 -19.99 1.17
CA VAL A 35 -5.60 -20.51 -0.02
C VAL A 35 -4.90 -21.78 -0.55
N GLY A 36 -3.75 -22.15 0.02
CA GLY A 36 -2.96 -23.29 -0.45
C GLY A 36 -2.36 -23.08 -1.84
N VAL A 37 -2.11 -21.82 -2.22
CA VAL A 37 -1.50 -21.47 -3.52
C VAL A 37 -0.04 -21.12 -3.29
N PRO A 38 0.92 -21.79 -3.95
CA PRO A 38 2.32 -21.42 -3.83
C PRO A 38 2.53 -20.02 -4.39
N LEU A 39 3.28 -19.18 -3.66
CA LEU A 39 3.65 -17.84 -4.09
C LEU A 39 5.09 -17.87 -4.62
N PRO A 40 5.29 -17.89 -5.95
CA PRO A 40 6.62 -17.96 -6.51
C PRO A 40 7.39 -16.64 -6.29
N PRO A 41 8.72 -16.69 -6.15
CA PRO A 41 9.54 -15.50 -5.93
C PRO A 41 9.37 -14.41 -6.99
N GLU A 42 9.13 -14.79 -8.25
CA GLU A 42 8.90 -13.87 -9.36
C GLU A 42 7.63 -13.05 -9.13
N ALA A 43 6.54 -13.69 -8.70
CA ALA A 43 5.30 -12.99 -8.36
C ALA A 43 5.48 -12.04 -7.17
N MET A 44 6.27 -12.43 -6.16
CA MET A 44 6.61 -11.54 -5.05
C MET A 44 7.39 -10.32 -5.53
N PHE A 45 8.37 -10.51 -6.42
CA PHE A 45 9.16 -9.43 -7.00
C PHE A 45 8.28 -8.44 -7.77
N PHE A 46 7.42 -8.92 -8.68
CA PHE A 46 6.54 -8.04 -9.46
C PHE A 46 5.52 -7.32 -8.59
N LEU A 47 4.96 -7.99 -7.58
CA LEU A 47 4.09 -7.34 -6.62
C LEU A 47 4.85 -6.23 -5.87
N ALA A 48 6.05 -6.52 -5.37
CA ALA A 48 6.87 -5.56 -4.63
C ALA A 48 7.15 -4.30 -5.45
N VAL A 49 7.57 -4.49 -6.71
CA VAL A 49 7.82 -3.40 -7.65
C VAL A 49 6.53 -2.63 -7.94
N GLY A 50 5.41 -3.30 -8.23
CA GLY A 50 4.13 -2.66 -8.52
C GLY A 50 3.61 -1.80 -7.37
N ILE A 51 3.67 -2.31 -6.13
CA ILE A 51 3.32 -1.55 -4.93
C ILE A 51 4.23 -0.33 -4.79
N TRP A 52 5.54 -0.52 -4.89
CA TRP A 52 6.50 0.56 -4.75
C TRP A 52 6.28 1.65 -5.80
N LEU A 53 6.03 1.28 -7.06
CA LEU A 53 5.71 2.20 -8.15
C LEU A 53 4.43 2.99 -7.86
N GLY A 54 3.35 2.30 -7.51
CA GLY A 54 2.05 2.94 -7.21
C GLY A 54 2.14 3.90 -6.04
N TYR A 55 2.80 3.48 -4.95
CA TYR A 55 2.96 4.31 -3.75
C TYR A 55 3.86 5.52 -4.00
N THR A 56 4.98 5.33 -4.72
CA THR A 56 5.89 6.42 -5.08
C THR A 56 5.19 7.45 -5.98
N ALA A 57 4.39 7.00 -6.96
CA ALA A 57 3.61 7.88 -7.82
C ALA A 57 2.57 8.69 -7.03
N ASP A 58 1.84 8.05 -6.11
CA ASP A 58 0.88 8.71 -5.22
C ASP A 58 1.55 9.80 -4.38
N ARG A 59 2.71 9.51 -3.78
CA ARG A 59 3.44 10.48 -2.94
C ARG A 59 4.05 11.63 -3.72
N MET A 60 4.58 11.37 -4.92
CA MET A 60 5.06 12.45 -5.79
C MET A 60 3.91 13.36 -6.25
N ALA A 61 2.74 12.79 -6.54
CA ALA A 61 1.53 13.55 -6.88
C ALA A 61 1.02 14.39 -5.71
N ASP A 62 1.02 13.83 -4.49
CA ASP A 62 0.64 14.56 -3.28
C ASP A 62 1.54 15.77 -3.02
N VAL A 63 2.86 15.58 -3.09
CA VAL A 63 3.82 16.67 -2.87
C VAL A 63 3.72 17.76 -3.94
N GLU A 64 3.43 17.40 -5.18
CA GLU A 64 3.23 18.35 -6.28
C GLU A 64 1.96 19.20 -6.08
N ARG A 65 0.86 18.53 -5.71
CA ARG A 65 -0.44 19.20 -5.52
C ARG A 65 -0.48 20.05 -4.26
N ALA A 66 0.19 19.61 -3.21
CA ALA A 66 0.13 20.20 -1.88
C ALA A 66 1.55 20.23 -1.26
N PRO A 67 2.41 21.20 -1.66
CA PRO A 67 3.79 21.28 -1.20
C PRO A 67 3.94 21.39 0.32
N GLU A 68 2.92 21.88 1.02
CA GLU A 68 2.88 21.94 2.49
C GLU A 68 2.87 20.54 3.14
N LEU A 69 2.47 19.49 2.42
CA LEU A 69 2.53 18.10 2.90
C LEU A 69 3.96 17.62 3.16
N VAL A 70 4.96 18.22 2.50
CA VAL A 70 6.39 17.97 2.76
C VAL A 70 6.74 18.21 4.23
N ARG A 71 6.01 19.11 4.91
CA ARG A 71 6.22 19.41 6.33
C ARG A 71 5.45 18.48 7.28
N ARG A 72 4.52 17.66 6.76
CA ARG A 72 3.63 16.84 7.59
C ARG A 72 4.23 15.50 7.97
N THR A 73 4.93 14.82 7.06
CA THR A 73 5.54 13.51 7.36
C THR A 73 6.90 13.35 6.69
N ALA A 74 7.79 12.54 7.28
CA ALA A 74 9.10 12.27 6.69
C ALA A 74 9.00 11.59 5.32
N ARG A 75 7.96 10.78 5.07
CA ARG A 75 7.71 10.13 3.76
C ARG A 75 7.48 11.17 2.66
N HIS A 76 6.64 12.19 2.90
CA HIS A 76 6.44 13.27 1.92
C HIS A 76 7.69 14.14 1.78
N ALA A 77 8.39 14.42 2.89
CA ALA A 77 9.64 15.15 2.86
C ALA A 77 10.70 14.47 1.98
N PHE A 78 10.81 13.15 2.09
CA PHE A 78 11.73 12.34 1.29
C PHE A 78 11.39 12.39 -0.20
N HIS A 79 10.12 12.20 -0.57
CA HIS A 79 9.70 12.24 -1.97
C HIS A 79 9.84 13.64 -2.59
N GLY A 80 9.59 14.70 -1.81
CA GLY A 80 9.83 16.07 -2.25
C GLY A 80 11.31 16.37 -2.49
N ARG A 81 12.17 15.97 -1.54
CA ARG A 81 13.62 16.22 -1.63
C ARG A 81 14.30 15.41 -2.74
N HIS A 82 13.87 14.16 -2.95
CA HIS A 82 14.52 13.22 -3.86
C HIS A 82 13.70 12.95 -5.13
N ARG A 83 12.81 13.87 -5.52
CA ARG A 83 11.88 13.67 -6.65
C ARG A 83 12.57 13.25 -7.95
N GLY A 84 13.66 13.91 -8.33
CA GLY A 84 14.41 13.61 -9.56
C GLY A 84 14.98 12.18 -9.59
N PRO A 85 15.85 11.82 -8.64
CA PRO A 85 16.37 10.45 -8.54
C PRO A 85 15.28 9.39 -8.40
N LEU A 86 14.22 9.66 -7.61
CA LEU A 86 13.09 8.74 -7.48
C LEU A 86 12.34 8.56 -8.79
N LEU A 87 12.14 9.61 -9.58
CA LEU A 87 11.51 9.51 -10.90
C LEU A 87 12.35 8.66 -11.85
N VAL A 88 13.68 8.81 -11.84
CA VAL A 88 14.58 7.97 -12.65
C VAL A 88 14.47 6.50 -12.23
N LEU A 89 14.56 6.20 -10.93
CA LEU A 89 14.39 4.84 -10.42
C LEU A 89 13.00 4.27 -10.72
N TRP A 90 11.97 5.10 -10.63
CA TRP A 90 10.60 4.74 -10.95
C TRP A 90 10.46 4.34 -12.41
N VAL A 91 11.01 5.13 -13.34
CA VAL A 91 10.99 4.81 -14.78
C VAL A 91 11.77 3.54 -15.08
N ILE A 92 12.96 3.37 -14.49
CA ILE A 92 13.78 2.16 -14.67
C ILE A 92 13.02 0.92 -14.17
N ALA A 93 12.44 0.99 -12.98
CA ALA A 93 11.67 -0.11 -12.41
C ALA A 93 10.43 -0.43 -13.25
N PHE A 94 9.69 0.58 -13.73
CA PHE A 94 8.52 0.36 -14.59
C PHE A 94 8.91 -0.26 -15.95
N VAL A 95 9.86 0.35 -16.66
CA VAL A 95 10.31 -0.12 -17.99
C VAL A 95 11.01 -1.46 -17.91
N GLY A 96 11.76 -1.74 -16.84
CA GLY A 96 12.43 -3.03 -16.66
C GLY A 96 11.46 -4.13 -16.26
N SER A 97 10.50 -3.84 -15.38
CA SER A 97 9.54 -4.85 -14.90
C SER A 97 8.49 -5.22 -15.95
N TRP A 98 8.02 -4.26 -16.76
CA TRP A 98 6.95 -4.52 -17.74
C TRP A 98 7.25 -5.67 -18.73
N PRO A 99 8.35 -5.65 -19.51
CA PRO A 99 8.67 -6.75 -20.43
C PRO A 99 9.05 -8.04 -19.68
N ALA A 100 9.72 -7.92 -18.53
CA ALA A 100 10.08 -9.08 -17.72
C ALA A 100 8.84 -9.84 -17.23
N ALA A 101 7.74 -9.15 -16.94
CA ALA A 101 6.49 -9.80 -16.54
C ALA A 101 5.96 -10.78 -17.61
N PHE A 102 6.11 -10.47 -18.90
CA PHE A 102 5.69 -11.38 -19.98
C PHE A 102 6.56 -12.64 -20.11
N VAL A 103 7.79 -12.59 -19.57
CA VAL A 103 8.71 -13.73 -19.57
C VAL A 103 8.50 -14.61 -18.35
N PHE A 104 8.30 -14.01 -17.18
CA PHE A 104 8.33 -14.72 -15.90
C PHE A 104 6.96 -15.03 -15.30
N LEU A 105 5.88 -14.39 -15.78
CA LEU A 105 4.54 -14.57 -15.21
C LEU A 105 3.57 -15.24 -16.19
N PRO A 106 2.61 -16.02 -15.70
CA PRO A 106 1.51 -16.52 -16.52
C PRO A 106 0.71 -15.38 -17.16
N GLY A 107 0.19 -15.59 -18.37
CA GLY A 107 -0.57 -14.56 -19.10
C GLY A 107 -1.76 -13.99 -18.30
N ARG A 108 -2.42 -14.81 -17.48
CA ARG A 108 -3.50 -14.36 -16.57
C ARG A 108 -2.99 -13.41 -15.49
N ALA A 109 -1.82 -13.69 -14.91
CA ALA A 109 -1.19 -12.82 -13.92
C ALA A 109 -0.81 -11.47 -14.53
N VAL A 110 -0.26 -11.49 -15.75
CA VAL A 110 0.05 -10.29 -16.53
C VAL A 110 -1.21 -9.47 -16.83
N ALA A 111 -2.29 -10.11 -17.30
CA ALA A 111 -3.55 -9.42 -17.60
C ALA A 111 -4.16 -8.76 -16.35
N LEU A 112 -4.22 -9.47 -15.22
CA LEU A 112 -4.70 -8.90 -13.96
C LEU A 112 -3.78 -7.79 -13.43
N GLY A 113 -2.46 -7.97 -13.56
CA GLY A 113 -1.47 -6.97 -13.18
C GLY A 113 -1.59 -5.69 -14.02
N ALA A 114 -1.85 -5.82 -15.32
CA ALA A 114 -2.12 -4.70 -16.22
C ALA A 114 -3.42 -3.97 -15.86
N ALA A 115 -4.48 -4.71 -15.49
CA ALA A 115 -5.73 -4.11 -15.01
C ALA A 115 -5.53 -3.32 -13.70
N LEU A 116 -4.79 -3.88 -12.74
CA LEU A 116 -4.44 -3.18 -11.49
C LEU A 116 -3.57 -1.95 -11.74
N THR A 117 -2.59 -2.06 -12.63
CA THR A 117 -1.72 -0.94 -13.02
C THR A 117 -2.54 0.19 -13.65
N THR A 118 -3.48 -0.15 -14.54
CA THR A 118 -4.39 0.82 -15.16
C THR A 118 -5.28 1.48 -14.12
N ALA A 119 -5.87 0.71 -13.20
CA ALA A 119 -6.69 1.24 -12.12
C ALA A 119 -5.88 2.16 -11.19
N ALA A 120 -4.63 1.81 -10.86
CA ALA A 120 -3.74 2.65 -10.07
C ALA A 120 -3.36 3.95 -10.81
N ALA A 121 -3.10 3.90 -12.11
CA ALA A 121 -2.82 5.08 -12.92
C ALA A 121 -4.03 6.03 -12.98
N LEU A 122 -5.23 5.50 -13.20
CA LEU A 122 -6.48 6.26 -13.18
C LEU A 122 -6.71 6.89 -11.80
N TYR A 123 -6.46 6.13 -10.73
CA TYR A 123 -6.52 6.63 -9.37
C TYR A 123 -5.55 7.79 -9.14
N VAL A 124 -4.28 7.68 -9.53
CA VAL A 124 -3.29 8.76 -9.36
C VAL A 124 -3.70 9.99 -10.17
N ALA A 125 -4.16 9.80 -11.42
CA ALA A 125 -4.65 10.89 -12.26
C ALA A 125 -5.87 11.61 -11.63
N TRP A 126 -6.78 10.84 -11.03
CA TRP A 126 -7.94 11.36 -10.33
C TRP A 126 -7.56 12.06 -9.00
N ALA A 127 -6.65 11.46 -8.21
CA ALA A 127 -6.16 12.00 -6.95
C ALA A 127 -5.40 13.33 -7.13
N ARG A 128 -4.76 13.54 -8.28
CA ARG A 128 -4.16 14.83 -8.65
C ARG A 128 -5.19 15.96 -8.78
N ARG A 129 -6.43 15.64 -9.17
CA ARG A 129 -7.49 16.63 -9.43
C ARG A 129 -8.46 16.82 -8.27
N SER A 130 -8.56 15.85 -7.36
CA SER A 130 -9.60 15.83 -6.33
C SER A 130 -9.08 16.34 -4.98
N PRO A 131 -9.68 17.39 -4.39
CA PRO A 131 -9.29 17.91 -3.07
C PRO A 131 -9.77 17.01 -1.91
N ASP A 132 -10.71 16.10 -2.15
CA ASP A 132 -11.37 15.32 -1.10
C ASP A 132 -10.61 14.04 -0.70
N GLY A 133 -10.16 14.00 0.56
CA GLY A 133 -9.39 12.86 1.09
C GLY A 133 -10.16 11.54 1.28
N ALA A 134 -11.50 11.56 1.32
CA ALA A 134 -12.28 10.35 1.60
C ALA A 134 -12.28 9.36 0.44
N GLY A 135 -12.59 9.83 -0.78
CA GLY A 135 -12.57 8.96 -1.96
C GLY A 135 -11.16 8.43 -2.24
N LYS A 136 -10.13 9.25 -2.01
CA LYS A 136 -8.71 8.85 -2.13
C LYS A 136 -8.41 7.64 -1.26
N THR A 137 -8.86 7.68 -0.02
CA THR A 137 -8.61 6.57 0.91
C THR A 137 -9.36 5.31 0.51
N VAL A 138 -10.62 5.40 0.11
CA VAL A 138 -11.39 4.24 -0.36
C VAL A 138 -10.72 3.60 -1.58
N ALA A 139 -10.36 4.39 -2.58
CA ALA A 139 -9.68 3.90 -3.78
C ALA A 139 -8.33 3.25 -3.45
N THR A 140 -7.55 3.86 -2.54
CA THR A 140 -6.29 3.27 -2.06
C THR A 140 -6.53 1.90 -1.42
N VAL A 141 -7.49 1.80 -0.50
CA VAL A 141 -7.80 0.53 0.19
C VAL A 141 -8.22 -0.55 -0.81
N LEU A 142 -9.04 -0.21 -1.80
CA LEU A 142 -9.46 -1.14 -2.85
C LEU A 142 -8.26 -1.63 -3.66
N LEU A 143 -7.39 -0.72 -4.12
CA LEU A 143 -6.21 -1.07 -4.91
C LEU A 143 -5.23 -1.95 -4.12
N LEU A 144 -4.95 -1.60 -2.87
CA LEU A 144 -4.05 -2.36 -2.01
C LEU A 144 -4.60 -3.76 -1.73
N THR A 145 -5.90 -3.88 -1.49
CA THR A 145 -6.52 -5.19 -1.30
C THR A 145 -6.45 -6.02 -2.58
N ALA A 146 -6.84 -5.43 -3.71
CA ALA A 146 -6.80 -6.12 -4.99
C ALA A 146 -5.38 -6.59 -5.34
N SER A 147 -4.36 -5.84 -4.91
CA SER A 147 -2.95 -6.23 -5.02
C SER A 147 -2.60 -7.43 -4.13
N VAL A 148 -3.10 -7.50 -2.89
CA VAL A 148 -2.88 -8.63 -1.97
C VAL A 148 -3.52 -9.92 -2.48
N VAL A 149 -4.67 -9.85 -3.14
CA VAL A 149 -5.37 -11.03 -3.69
C VAL A 149 -5.01 -11.33 -5.15
N TRP A 150 -4.14 -10.54 -5.77
CA TRP A 150 -3.79 -10.64 -7.19
C TRP A 150 -3.26 -12.02 -7.56
N TRP A 151 -2.29 -12.55 -6.81
CA TRP A 151 -1.68 -13.84 -7.13
C TRP A 151 -2.65 -15.04 -6.98
N PRO A 152 -3.39 -15.19 -5.86
CA PRO A 152 -4.43 -16.21 -5.76
C PRO A 152 -5.42 -16.20 -6.93
N LEU A 153 -5.85 -15.01 -7.36
CA LEU A 153 -6.75 -14.84 -8.50
C LEU A 153 -6.09 -15.20 -9.83
N ALA A 154 -4.78 -14.99 -9.96
CA ALA A 154 -4.00 -15.25 -11.16
C ALA A 154 -3.61 -16.73 -11.33
N ALA A 155 -3.28 -17.42 -10.24
CA ALA A 155 -2.89 -18.84 -10.24
C ALA A 155 -4.02 -19.76 -10.75
N GLY A 156 -5.27 -19.34 -10.53
CA GLY A 156 -6.46 -20.02 -11.03
C GLY A 156 -6.75 -21.37 -10.36
N PRO A 157 -7.87 -22.02 -10.72
CA PRO A 157 -8.31 -23.26 -10.07
C PRO A 157 -7.35 -24.44 -10.27
N GLY A 158 -6.62 -24.47 -11.39
CA GLY A 158 -5.78 -25.60 -11.79
C GLY A 158 -4.48 -25.76 -10.99
N MET A 159 -4.01 -24.72 -10.29
CA MET A 159 -2.82 -24.79 -9.42
C MET A 159 -3.17 -25.02 -7.94
N ALA A 160 -4.41 -24.73 -7.54
CA ALA A 160 -4.87 -25.01 -6.19
C ALA A 160 -5.34 -26.47 -6.14
N SER A 161 -4.41 -27.38 -5.83
CA SER A 161 -4.69 -28.81 -5.69
C SER A 161 -5.81 -29.05 -4.65
N GLY A 162 -7.04 -29.18 -5.11
CA GLY A 162 -8.17 -29.74 -4.33
C GLY A 162 -9.21 -28.77 -3.76
N TRP A 163 -9.07 -27.44 -3.86
CA TRP A 163 -9.95 -26.51 -3.11
C TRP A 163 -11.00 -25.76 -3.95
N TRP A 164 -10.85 -25.70 -5.28
CA TRP A 164 -11.69 -24.85 -6.15
C TRP A 164 -12.61 -25.59 -7.11
N THR A 165 -12.48 -26.92 -7.23
CA THR A 165 -13.13 -27.67 -8.32
C THR A 165 -14.51 -28.22 -8.01
N ASP A 166 -15.08 -27.98 -6.82
CA ASP A 166 -16.48 -28.35 -6.57
C ASP A 166 -17.42 -27.26 -7.12
N PRO A 167 -18.12 -27.48 -8.25
CA PRO A 167 -18.89 -26.44 -8.93
C PRO A 167 -20.17 -26.02 -8.16
N GLY A 168 -20.50 -26.72 -7.08
CA GLY A 168 -21.59 -26.40 -6.15
C GLY A 168 -21.11 -25.98 -4.74
N GLY A 169 -19.80 -25.90 -4.52
CA GLY A 169 -19.22 -25.52 -3.24
C GLY A 169 -19.21 -24.01 -3.07
N TRP A 170 -19.82 -23.54 -1.99
CA TRP A 170 -19.60 -22.20 -1.42
C TRP A 170 -18.12 -21.80 -1.49
N PRO A 171 -17.77 -20.51 -1.59
CA PRO A 171 -16.37 -20.13 -1.70
C PRO A 171 -15.61 -20.78 -0.55
N ALA A 172 -14.59 -21.56 -0.90
CA ALA A 172 -13.79 -22.32 0.05
C ALA A 172 -13.37 -21.41 1.23
N PRO A 173 -13.09 -21.95 2.42
CA PRO A 173 -12.73 -21.16 3.61
C PRO A 173 -11.74 -20.02 3.31
N GLY A 174 -10.76 -20.23 2.41
CA GLY A 174 -9.82 -19.19 1.98
C GLY A 174 -10.44 -17.99 1.25
N GLY A 175 -11.49 -18.17 0.45
CA GLY A 175 -12.21 -17.09 -0.22
C GLY A 175 -13.00 -16.21 0.76
N TRP A 176 -13.70 -16.83 1.72
CA TRP A 176 -14.34 -16.11 2.82
C TRP A 176 -13.33 -15.37 3.68
N MET A 177 -12.16 -15.96 3.89
CA MET A 177 -11.15 -15.35 4.72
C MET A 177 -10.46 -14.18 4.01
N ALA A 178 -10.18 -14.27 2.71
CA ALA A 178 -9.74 -13.12 1.93
C ALA A 178 -10.78 -11.98 1.94
N ALA A 179 -12.07 -12.31 1.81
CA ALA A 179 -13.16 -11.35 1.94
C ALA A 179 -13.27 -10.76 3.36
N ALA A 180 -13.03 -11.56 4.40
CA ALA A 180 -13.00 -11.12 5.79
C ALA A 180 -11.81 -10.20 6.06
N PHE A 181 -10.62 -10.51 5.54
CA PHE A 181 -9.44 -9.65 5.61
C PHE A 181 -9.71 -8.30 4.94
N PHE A 182 -10.31 -8.33 3.75
CA PHE A 182 -10.75 -7.13 3.07
C PHE A 182 -11.74 -6.32 3.94
N ALA A 183 -12.77 -6.97 4.48
CA ALA A 183 -13.78 -6.31 5.30
C ALA A 183 -13.19 -5.70 6.58
N VAL A 184 -12.30 -6.40 7.28
CA VAL A 184 -11.63 -5.93 8.49
C VAL A 184 -10.69 -4.77 8.17
N GLY A 185 -9.85 -4.91 7.15
CA GLY A 185 -8.92 -3.86 6.72
C GLY A 185 -9.65 -2.59 6.27
N ALA A 186 -10.70 -2.75 5.46
CA ALA A 186 -11.55 -1.63 5.03
C ALA A 186 -12.26 -0.97 6.22
N THR A 187 -12.84 -1.76 7.14
CA THR A 187 -13.54 -1.24 8.31
C THR A 187 -12.61 -0.51 9.25
N TRP A 188 -11.41 -1.04 9.51
CA TRP A 188 -10.40 -0.40 10.35
C TRP A 188 -9.97 0.96 9.77
N ASN A 189 -9.67 1.00 8.46
CA ASN A 189 -9.32 2.24 7.78
C ASN A 189 -10.46 3.27 7.82
N LEU A 190 -11.70 2.85 7.55
CA LEU A 190 -12.87 3.72 7.61
C LEU A 190 -13.10 4.28 9.03
N ARG A 191 -12.90 3.48 10.08
CA ARG A 191 -13.00 3.94 11.48
C ARG A 191 -11.91 4.95 11.81
N THR A 192 -10.68 4.72 11.36
CA THR A 192 -9.56 5.64 11.56
C THR A 192 -9.84 6.99 10.90
N LEU A 193 -10.37 7.00 9.67
CA LEU A 193 -10.81 8.24 9.00
C LEU A 193 -11.90 8.99 9.78
N ARG A 194 -12.90 8.27 10.29
CA ARG A 194 -13.98 8.88 11.10
C ARG A 194 -13.43 9.54 12.35
N ARG A 195 -12.43 8.94 13.00
CA ARG A 195 -11.77 9.53 14.18
C ARG A 195 -10.99 10.80 13.83
N VAL A 196 -10.19 10.78 12.75
CA VAL A 196 -9.45 11.97 12.29
C VAL A 196 -10.40 13.11 11.93
N ARG A 197 -11.50 12.81 11.22
CA ARG A 197 -12.53 13.83 10.89
C ARG A 197 -13.20 14.42 12.12
N ARG A 198 -13.54 13.59 13.11
CA ARG A 198 -14.17 14.05 14.36
C ARG A 198 -13.21 14.86 15.23
N GLY A 199 -11.92 14.49 15.26
CA GLY A 199 -10.88 15.23 15.98
C GLY A 199 -10.57 16.59 15.35
N GLY A 200 -10.54 16.67 14.02
CA GLY A 200 -10.26 17.92 13.31
C GLY A 200 -11.42 18.93 13.26
N GLY A 201 -12.68 18.48 13.41
CA GLY A 201 -13.87 19.34 13.31
C GLY A 201 -14.21 20.13 14.58
N GLY A 202 -13.65 19.76 15.75
CA GLY A 202 -13.95 20.41 17.03
C GLY A 202 -13.23 21.74 17.28
N GLY A 203 -12.28 22.13 16.41
CA GLY A 203 -11.43 23.30 16.59
C GLY A 203 -11.93 24.61 15.96
N ASN A 204 -13.18 24.69 15.51
CA ASN A 204 -13.70 25.87 14.79
C ASN A 204 -14.06 27.06 15.72
N GLY A 205 -13.58 27.05 16.96
CA GLY A 205 -13.61 28.18 17.87
C GLY A 205 -12.35 29.06 17.82
N ARG A 206 -11.51 28.95 16.78
CA ARG A 206 -10.36 29.84 16.60
C ARG A 206 -10.86 31.26 16.32
N ARG A 207 -10.71 32.10 17.33
CA ARG A 207 -10.96 33.55 17.29
C ARG A 207 -10.28 34.13 16.05
N ARG A 208 -11.05 34.78 15.18
CA ARG A 208 -10.54 35.61 14.08
C ARG A 208 -9.50 36.58 14.67
N GLY A 209 -8.23 36.40 14.34
CA GLY A 209 -7.17 37.34 14.72
C GLY A 209 -5.91 36.72 15.32
N GLU A 210 -5.90 35.45 15.72
CA GLU A 210 -4.62 34.84 16.11
C GLU A 210 -3.74 34.62 14.86
N PRO A 211 -2.49 35.13 14.87
CA PRO A 211 -1.54 34.84 13.80
C PRO A 211 -1.43 33.33 13.66
N VAL A 212 -1.37 32.84 12.41
CA VAL A 212 -1.21 31.42 12.10
C VAL A 212 0.09 30.93 12.74
N GLY A 213 -0.01 30.48 13.99
CA GLY A 213 1.09 29.92 14.73
C GLY A 213 1.62 28.75 13.92
N THR A 214 2.93 28.72 13.72
CA THR A 214 3.63 27.61 13.08
C THR A 214 3.06 26.30 13.60
N PRO A 215 2.55 25.40 12.73
CA PRO A 215 1.83 24.20 13.15
C PRO A 215 2.71 23.42 14.12
N SER A 216 2.33 23.45 15.40
CA SER A 216 3.07 22.88 16.50
C SER A 216 2.88 21.36 16.48
N GLY A 217 3.95 20.64 16.12
CA GLY A 217 4.28 19.38 16.77
C GLY A 217 3.57 18.07 16.38
N GLU A 218 2.53 18.06 15.54
CA GLU A 218 1.84 16.79 15.20
C GLU A 218 2.70 15.78 14.39
N GLY A 219 3.84 16.21 13.82
CA GLY A 219 4.64 15.38 12.90
C GLY A 219 5.25 14.11 13.51
N PRO A 220 6.08 14.18 14.56
CA PRO A 220 6.88 13.02 15.02
C PRO A 220 6.07 11.95 15.75
N GLU A 221 5.00 12.30 16.44
CA GLU A 221 4.18 11.35 17.20
C GLU A 221 3.24 10.56 16.30
N VAL A 222 2.55 11.23 15.38
CA VAL A 222 1.69 10.57 14.40
C VAL A 222 2.49 9.64 13.51
N GLU A 223 3.70 10.06 13.09
CA GLU A 223 4.59 9.20 12.30
C GLU A 223 5.06 7.98 13.10
N ARG A 224 5.44 8.14 14.37
CA ARG A 224 5.81 7.01 15.25
C ARG A 224 4.63 6.05 15.48
N ALA A 225 3.42 6.56 15.62
CA ALA A 225 2.21 5.75 15.77
C ALA A 225 1.92 4.96 14.48
N ALA A 226 2.02 5.60 13.31
CA ALA A 226 1.86 4.93 12.02
C ALA A 226 2.89 3.82 11.83
N LEU A 227 4.17 4.07 12.16
CA LEU A 227 5.23 3.05 12.08
C LEU A 227 4.98 1.86 13.01
N ARG A 228 4.50 2.10 14.23
CA ARG A 228 4.13 1.03 15.16
C ARG A 228 2.95 0.22 14.61
N ALA A 229 1.96 0.89 14.03
CA ALA A 229 0.82 0.21 13.41
C ALA A 229 1.26 -0.66 12.23
N ASP A 230 2.09 -0.14 11.32
CA ASP A 230 2.64 -0.88 10.18
C ASP A 230 3.47 -2.09 10.66
N GLY A 231 4.30 -1.91 11.70
CA GLY A 231 5.09 -2.98 12.29
C GLY A 231 4.25 -4.09 12.95
N LEU A 232 3.22 -3.71 13.73
CA LEU A 232 2.28 -4.66 14.32
C LEU A 232 1.48 -5.40 13.26
N LEU A 233 1.05 -4.69 12.21
CA LEU A 233 0.34 -5.30 11.08
C LEU A 233 1.23 -6.30 10.34
N LEU A 234 2.49 -5.94 10.08
CA LEU A 234 3.45 -6.85 9.47
C LEU A 234 3.62 -8.13 10.31
N VAL A 235 3.85 -8.00 11.62
CA VAL A 235 3.98 -9.16 12.52
C VAL A 235 2.71 -10.00 12.52
N ALA A 236 1.52 -9.37 12.59
CA ALA A 236 0.25 -10.08 12.56
C ALA A 236 0.04 -10.86 11.26
N LEU A 237 0.36 -10.28 10.10
CA LEU A 237 0.27 -10.95 8.81
C LEU A 237 1.26 -12.10 8.68
N LEU A 238 2.47 -11.96 9.23
CA LEU A 238 3.43 -13.06 9.27
C LEU A 238 2.95 -14.21 10.16
N LEU A 239 2.51 -13.91 11.39
CA LEU A 239 1.96 -14.92 12.30
C LEU A 239 0.75 -15.64 11.68
N LEU A 240 -0.11 -14.88 10.99
CA LEU A 240 -1.25 -15.41 10.28
C LEU A 240 -0.82 -16.38 9.16
N GLY A 241 0.17 -16.03 8.34
CA GLY A 241 0.64 -16.92 7.29
C GLY A 241 1.29 -18.20 7.83
N PHE A 242 1.99 -18.12 8.97
CA PHE A 242 2.52 -19.31 9.66
C PHE A 242 1.43 -20.18 10.31
N ALA A 243 0.24 -19.61 10.57
CA ALA A 243 -0.90 -20.33 11.11
C ALA A 243 -1.80 -20.95 10.02
N ALA A 244 -1.41 -20.85 8.74
CA ALA A 244 -2.14 -21.48 7.65
C ALA A 244 -2.08 -23.02 7.76
N PRO A 245 -3.17 -23.73 7.37
CA PRO A 245 -3.29 -25.19 7.47
C PRO A 245 -2.45 -25.95 6.45
#